data_AF-A0A972GBP0-F1
#
_entry.id   AF-A0A972GBP0-F1
#
_cell.length_a   1.000
_cell.length_b   1.000
_cell.length_c   1.000
_cell.angle_alpha   90.00
_cell.angle_beta   90.00
_cell.angle_gamma   90.00
#
_symmetry.space_group_name_H-M   'P 1'
#
loop_
_entity.id
_entity.type
_entity.pdbx_description
1 polymer ?
#
loop_
_entity_poly.entity_id
_entity_poly.type
_entity_poly.pdbx_seq_one_letter_code
_entity_poly.pdbx_strand_id
1 'polypeptide(L)'
;MPDIGMMELLVVGIVALIVVGPKDLPKMFRTFGQVTGRVRGMAKDFTRAMDDAAGDSGLKDISKDMRNLTNPKKMGLDAVNKAFDDIDPTKFDEGSETRNLAEKRAADNKAARETADAKRKAREDEIRNAKLAAMPETDTPPAVSPPSATPVDSAEIADDAAAPRTGTDQA
;
A
#
# COMPACT_ATOMS: atom_id res chain seq x y z
N MET A 1 -5.33 -4.10 8.79
CA MET A 1 -5.53 -4.61 7.40
C MET A 1 -5.14 -6.07 7.43
N PRO A 2 -5.70 -6.97 6.59
CA PRO A 2 -5.18 -8.33 6.54
C PRO A 2 -3.75 -8.25 6.01
N ASP A 3 -2.77 -8.48 6.87
CA ASP A 3 -1.34 -8.51 6.55
C ASP A 3 -1.01 -9.81 5.79
N ILE A 4 -1.62 -9.98 4.60
CA ILE A 4 -1.32 -11.07 3.67
C ILE A 4 0.08 -10.85 3.12
N GLY A 5 1.05 -11.38 3.85
CA GLY A 5 2.45 -11.41 3.47
C GLY A 5 2.78 -12.63 2.61
N MET A 6 3.96 -12.60 1.98
CA MET A 6 4.49 -13.74 1.23
C MET A 6 4.53 -15.03 2.06
N MET A 7 4.75 -14.92 3.37
CA MET A 7 4.76 -16.07 4.28
C MET A 7 3.36 -16.67 4.51
N GLU A 8 2.30 -15.88 4.62
CA GLU A 8 0.94 -16.42 4.74
C GLU A 8 0.51 -17.10 3.44
N LEU A 9 0.87 -16.54 2.30
CA LEU A 9 0.59 -17.13 0.98
C LEU A 9 1.31 -18.48 0.82
N LEU A 10 2.54 -18.60 1.33
CA LEU A 10 3.30 -19.86 1.36
C LEU A 10 2.61 -20.91 2.24
N VAL A 11 2.15 -20.55 3.44
CA VAL A 11 1.42 -21.46 4.34
C VAL A 11 0.14 -21.96 3.69
N VAL A 12 -0.65 -21.07 3.08
CA VAL A 12 -1.86 -21.46 2.34
C VAL A 12 -1.52 -22.36 1.14
N GLY A 13 -0.41 -22.09 0.45
CA GLY A 13 0.11 -22.96 -0.61
C GLY A 13 0.40 -24.38 -0.12
N ILE A 14 1.07 -24.53 1.03
CA ILE A 14 1.35 -25.85 1.63
C ILE A 14 0.04 -26.57 2.01
N VAL A 15 -0.89 -25.89 2.68
CA VAL A 15 -2.18 -26.46 3.06
C VAL A 15 -2.95 -26.92 1.83
N ALA A 16 -2.96 -26.12 0.77
CA ALA A 16 -3.61 -26.47 -0.48
C ALA A 16 -2.98 -27.70 -1.15
N LEU A 17 -1.64 -27.87 -1.07
CA LEU A 17 -0.96 -29.07 -1.58
C LEU A 17 -1.36 -30.33 -0.81
N ILE A 18 -1.60 -30.24 0.50
CA ILE A 18 -2.02 -31.39 1.33
C ILE A 18 -3.47 -31.77 1.03
N VAL A 19 -4.36 -30.78 0.95
CA VAL A 19 -5.82 -31.00 0.81
C VAL A 19 -6.18 -31.47 -0.61
N VAL A 20 -5.64 -30.81 -1.63
CA VAL A 20 -5.97 -31.09 -3.03
C VAL A 20 -5.01 -32.12 -3.64
N GLY A 21 -3.77 -32.17 -3.14
CA GLY A 21 -2.71 -33.01 -3.66
C GLY A 21 -1.74 -32.23 -4.57
N PRO A 22 -0.42 -32.55 -4.51
CA PRO A 22 0.61 -31.78 -5.19
C PRO A 22 0.57 -31.87 -6.72
N LYS A 23 -0.16 -32.84 -7.29
CA LYS A 23 -0.29 -33.06 -8.73
C LYS A 23 -1.53 -32.43 -9.33
N ASP A 24 -2.57 -32.19 -8.53
CA ASP A 24 -3.86 -31.73 -9.02
C ASP A 24 -3.98 -30.21 -8.95
N LEU A 25 -3.39 -29.60 -7.92
CA LEU A 25 -3.25 -28.14 -7.80
C LEU A 25 -2.61 -27.47 -9.05
N PRO A 26 -1.46 -27.92 -9.59
CA PRO A 26 -0.87 -27.32 -10.80
C PRO A 26 -1.72 -27.56 -12.05
N LYS A 27 -2.42 -28.69 -12.15
CA LYS A 27 -3.36 -28.96 -13.26
C LYS A 27 -4.55 -28.00 -13.20
N MET A 28 -5.13 -27.81 -12.02
CA MET A 28 -6.25 -26.89 -11.79
C MET A 28 -5.85 -25.45 -12.10
N PHE A 29 -4.69 -25.00 -11.63
CA PHE A 29 -4.16 -23.67 -11.98
C PHE A 29 -3.93 -23.51 -13.47
N ARG A 30 -3.46 -24.54 -14.17
CA ARG A 30 -3.28 -24.47 -15.62
C ARG A 30 -4.62 -24.35 -16.35
N THR A 31 -5.64 -25.09 -15.93
CA THR A 31 -6.99 -24.99 -16.50
C THR A 31 -7.62 -23.63 -16.21
N PHE A 32 -7.59 -23.19 -14.95
CA PHE A 32 -8.14 -21.90 -14.52
C PHE A 32 -7.39 -20.72 -15.17
N GLY A 33 -6.07 -20.84 -15.30
CA GLY A 33 -5.21 -19.88 -15.98
C GLY A 33 -5.47 -19.79 -17.47
N GLN A 34 -5.76 -20.91 -18.15
CA GLN A 34 -6.16 -20.89 -19.56
C GLN A 34 -7.50 -20.19 -19.78
N VAL A 35 -8.49 -20.45 -18.91
CA VAL A 35 -9.80 -19.78 -18.97
C VAL A 35 -9.64 -18.29 -18.71
N THR A 36 -8.96 -17.93 -17.62
CA THR A 36 -8.70 -16.52 -17.26
C THR A 36 -7.87 -15.81 -18.33
N GLY A 37 -6.90 -16.49 -18.94
CA GLY A 37 -6.08 -15.96 -20.02
C GLY A 37 -6.88 -15.65 -21.29
N ARG A 38 -7.82 -16.52 -21.68
CA ARG A 38 -8.73 -16.26 -22.80
C ARG A 38 -9.64 -15.07 -22.52
N VAL A 39 -10.22 -15.01 -21.32
CA VAL A 39 -11.04 -13.87 -20.88
C VAL A 39 -10.23 -12.58 -20.86
N ARG A 40 -8.96 -12.63 -20.40
CA ARG A 40 -8.06 -11.47 -20.41
C ARG A 40 -7.76 -10.98 -21.83
N GLY A 41 -7.59 -11.90 -22.77
CA GLY A 41 -7.45 -11.58 -24.21
C GLY A 41 -8.70 -10.89 -24.76
N MET A 42 -9.86 -11.53 -24.58
CA MET A 42 -11.16 -10.97 -24.98
C MET A 42 -11.44 -9.60 -24.34
N ALA A 43 -11.10 -9.43 -23.07
CA ALA A 43 -11.24 -8.17 -22.36
C ALA A 43 -10.33 -7.08 -22.94
N LYS A 44 -9.10 -7.41 -23.37
CA LYS A 44 -8.22 -6.45 -24.04
C LYS A 44 -8.78 -6.00 -25.39
N ASP A 45 -9.38 -6.92 -26.15
CA ASP A 45 -10.00 -6.61 -27.44
C ASP A 45 -11.28 -5.79 -27.25
N PHE A 46 -12.09 -6.12 -26.25
CA PHE A 46 -13.25 -5.32 -25.84
C PHE A 46 -12.84 -3.93 -25.37
N THR A 47 -11.81 -3.80 -24.52
CA THR A 47 -11.30 -2.49 -24.10
C THR A 47 -10.83 -1.68 -25.30
N ARG A 48 -10.12 -2.28 -26.26
CA ARG A 48 -9.72 -1.57 -27.49
C ARG A 48 -10.92 -1.11 -28.32
N ALA A 49 -11.86 -2.00 -28.61
CA ALA A 49 -13.08 -1.65 -29.35
C ALA A 49 -13.95 -0.63 -28.62
N MET A 50 -13.99 -0.71 -27.29
CA MET A 50 -14.72 0.21 -26.41
C MET A 50 -14.02 1.57 -26.34
N ASP A 51 -12.70 1.64 -26.26
CA ASP A 51 -11.93 2.89 -26.32
C ASP A 51 -12.10 3.58 -27.68
N ASP A 52 -12.11 2.81 -28.78
CA ASP A 52 -12.36 3.31 -30.12
C ASP A 52 -13.80 3.84 -30.29
N ALA A 53 -14.80 3.21 -29.64
CA ALA A 53 -16.21 3.63 -29.68
C ALA A 53 -16.60 4.68 -28.62
N ALA A 54 -15.85 4.78 -27.51
CA ALA A 54 -16.09 5.70 -26.39
C ALA A 54 -15.53 7.11 -26.63
N GLY A 55 -14.85 7.34 -27.76
CA GLY A 55 -14.47 8.68 -28.20
C GLY A 55 -15.66 9.64 -28.31
N ASP A 56 -16.85 9.11 -28.71
CA ASP A 56 -18.09 9.87 -28.92
C ASP A 56 -19.29 9.45 -28.03
N SER A 57 -19.18 8.33 -27.30
CA SER A 57 -20.26 7.83 -26.42
C SER A 57 -19.87 7.92 -24.94
N GLY A 58 -20.80 8.27 -24.05
CA GLY A 58 -20.61 8.57 -22.61
C GLY A 58 -20.02 7.45 -21.72
N LEU A 59 -19.38 6.44 -22.31
CA LEU A 59 -18.60 5.38 -21.65
C LEU A 59 -17.43 5.90 -20.81
N LYS A 60 -16.94 7.11 -21.11
CA LYS A 60 -15.93 7.79 -20.30
C LYS A 60 -16.45 8.12 -18.90
N ASP A 61 -17.73 8.50 -18.80
CA ASP A 61 -18.38 8.80 -17.52
C ASP A 61 -18.63 7.51 -16.74
N ILE A 62 -19.09 6.43 -17.40
CA ILE A 62 -19.24 5.10 -16.78
C ILE A 62 -17.89 4.59 -16.24
N SER A 63 -16.82 4.76 -17.01
CA SER A 63 -15.46 4.37 -16.58
C SER A 63 -14.98 5.20 -15.38
N LYS A 64 -15.38 6.47 -15.31
CA LYS A 64 -15.05 7.38 -14.21
C LYS A 64 -15.82 7.03 -12.95
N ASP A 65 -17.10 6.71 -13.07
CA ASP A 65 -17.94 6.25 -11.96
C ASP A 65 -17.49 4.90 -11.41
N MET A 66 -17.13 3.96 -12.29
CA MET A 66 -16.54 2.68 -11.89
C MET A 66 -15.20 2.88 -11.16
N ARG A 67 -14.36 3.81 -11.62
CA ARG A 67 -13.11 4.19 -10.94
C ARG A 67 -13.35 4.90 -9.61
N ASN A 68 -14.42 5.68 -9.49
CA ASN A 68 -14.79 6.32 -8.24
C ASN A 68 -15.30 5.30 -7.22
N LEU A 69 -16.07 4.30 -7.66
CA LEU A 69 -16.54 3.18 -6.81
C LEU A 69 -15.40 2.25 -6.37
N THR A 70 -14.45 1.97 -7.27
CA THR A 70 -13.37 1.03 -6.97
C THR A 70 -12.20 1.63 -6.20
N ASN A 71 -12.17 2.96 -6.01
CA ASN A 71 -11.12 3.61 -5.25
C ASN A 71 -11.48 3.70 -3.76
N PRO A 72 -10.88 2.88 -2.87
CA PRO A 72 -11.26 2.80 -1.45
C PRO A 72 -11.05 4.12 -0.72
N LYS A 73 -10.09 4.94 -1.18
CA LYS A 73 -9.88 6.30 -0.63
C LYS A 73 -11.03 7.24 -0.94
N LYS A 74 -11.64 7.14 -2.12
CA LYS A 74 -12.79 7.97 -2.49
C LYS A 74 -14.07 7.50 -1.80
N MET A 75 -14.32 6.20 -1.73
CA MET A 75 -15.42 5.67 -0.89
C MET A 75 -15.27 6.07 0.57
N GLY A 76 -14.05 6.01 1.12
CA GLY A 76 -13.78 6.49 2.48
C GLY A 76 -14.05 8.00 2.63
N LEU A 77 -13.64 8.80 1.64
CA LEU A 77 -13.87 10.24 1.65
C LEU A 77 -15.35 10.59 1.48
N ASP A 78 -16.10 9.85 0.65
CA ASP A 78 -17.56 10.01 0.49
C ASP A 78 -18.32 9.64 1.76
N ALA A 79 -17.94 8.54 2.42
CA ALA A 79 -18.53 8.16 3.70
C ALA A 79 -18.28 9.22 4.78
N VAL A 80 -17.08 9.81 4.77
CA VAL A 80 -16.70 10.91 5.67
C VAL A 80 -17.50 12.17 5.34
N ASN A 81 -17.58 12.58 4.07
CA ASN A 81 -18.34 13.75 3.63
C ASN A 81 -19.83 13.61 3.94
N LYS A 82 -20.41 12.43 3.70
CA LYS A 82 -21.80 12.14 4.02
C LYS A 82 -22.06 12.19 5.52
N ALA A 83 -21.14 11.67 6.34
CA ALA A 83 -21.24 11.81 7.78
C ALA A 83 -21.14 13.27 8.24
N PHE A 84 -20.38 14.12 7.55
CA PHE A 84 -20.36 15.55 7.84
C PHE A 84 -21.65 16.26 7.40
N ASP A 85 -22.22 15.91 6.25
CA ASP A 85 -23.50 16.44 5.77
C ASP A 85 -24.67 16.05 6.69
N ASP A 86 -24.69 14.82 7.21
CA ASP A 86 -25.73 14.34 8.17
C ASP A 86 -25.59 14.99 9.56
N ILE A 87 -24.41 15.53 9.87
CA ILE A 87 -24.10 16.18 11.14
C ILE A 87 -24.30 17.70 11.06
N ASP A 88 -24.40 18.27 9.86
CA ASP A 88 -24.58 19.71 9.67
C ASP A 88 -25.93 20.19 10.26
N PRO A 89 -25.92 20.87 11.42
CA PRO A 89 -27.15 21.27 12.10
C PRO A 89 -27.86 22.43 11.36
N THR A 90 -27.20 23.06 10.40
CA THR A 90 -27.74 24.21 9.65
C THR A 90 -28.73 23.81 8.56
N LYS A 91 -28.78 22.52 8.17
CA LYS A 91 -29.75 21.99 7.20
C LYS A 91 -31.08 21.56 7.83
N PHE A 92 -31.21 21.65 9.15
CA PHE A 92 -32.42 21.29 9.87
C PHE A 92 -33.06 22.52 10.50
N ASP A 93 -34.40 22.62 10.40
CA ASP A 93 -35.18 23.71 11.00
C ASP A 93 -34.90 23.84 12.51
N GLU A 94 -34.77 25.09 12.96
CA GLU A 94 -34.54 25.44 14.36
C GLU A 94 -35.70 24.94 15.23
N GLY A 95 -35.40 24.03 16.17
CA GLY A 95 -36.37 23.44 17.08
C GLY A 95 -36.91 22.06 16.68
N SER A 96 -36.48 21.48 15.55
CA SER A 96 -36.84 20.10 15.21
C SER A 96 -36.06 19.08 16.05
N GLU A 97 -36.71 17.97 16.43
CA GLU A 97 -36.07 16.81 17.10
C GLU A 97 -34.85 16.29 16.31
N THR A 98 -34.87 16.44 14.98
CA THR A 98 -33.77 16.07 14.08
C THR A 98 -32.53 16.93 14.30
N ARG A 99 -32.68 18.23 14.59
CA ARG A 99 -31.55 19.13 14.90
C ARG A 99 -30.92 18.82 16.25
N ASN A 100 -31.74 18.56 17.28
CA ASN A 100 -31.23 18.12 18.60
C ASN A 100 -30.43 16.81 18.48
N LEU A 101 -30.90 15.88 17.65
CA LEU A 101 -30.20 14.63 17.38
C LEU A 101 -28.90 14.83 16.59
N ALA A 102 -28.91 15.74 15.59
CA ALA A 102 -27.72 16.09 14.81
C ALA A 102 -26.66 16.79 15.68
N GLU A 103 -27.05 17.76 16.51
CA GLU A 103 -26.16 18.45 17.45
C GLU A 103 -25.57 17.50 18.50
N LYS A 104 -26.37 16.58 19.05
CA LYS A 104 -25.89 15.56 19.98
C LYS A 104 -24.88 14.63 19.29
N ARG A 105 -25.16 14.17 18.07
CA ARG A 105 -24.21 13.37 17.30
C ARG A 105 -22.95 14.15 16.90
N ALA A 106 -23.07 15.43 16.61
CA ALA A 106 -21.94 16.31 16.36
C ALA A 106 -21.01 16.40 17.58
N ALA A 107 -21.61 16.59 18.76
CA ALA A 107 -20.89 16.66 20.03
C ALA A 107 -20.22 15.33 20.39
N ASP A 108 -20.94 14.21 20.26
CA ASP A 108 -20.40 12.86 20.50
C ASP A 108 -19.24 12.52 19.55
N ASN A 109 -19.37 12.88 18.26
CA ASN A 109 -18.31 12.68 17.26
C ASN A 109 -17.08 13.55 17.57
N LYS A 110 -17.30 14.82 17.98
CA LYS A 110 -16.22 15.72 18.38
C LYS A 110 -15.46 15.20 19.61
N ALA A 111 -16.17 14.72 20.63
CA ALA A 111 -15.55 14.10 21.81
C ALA A 111 -14.78 12.81 21.46
N ALA A 112 -15.31 11.99 20.57
CA ALA A 112 -14.62 10.79 20.07
C ALA A 112 -13.34 11.14 19.28
N ARG A 113 -13.33 12.24 18.53
CA ARG A 113 -12.14 12.73 17.81
C ARG A 113 -11.09 13.29 18.77
N GLU A 114 -11.48 14.11 19.74
CA GLU A 114 -10.57 14.68 20.73
C GLU A 114 -9.88 13.59 21.57
N THR A 115 -10.62 12.55 21.97
CA THR A 115 -10.04 11.39 22.69
C THR A 115 -9.11 10.56 21.80
N ALA A 116 -9.44 10.39 20.52
CA ALA A 116 -8.56 9.72 19.56
C ALA A 116 -7.26 10.50 19.29
N ASP A 117 -7.36 11.82 19.15
CA ASP A 117 -6.22 12.72 18.93
C ASP A 117 -5.33 12.83 20.17
N ALA A 118 -5.92 12.91 21.37
CA ALA A 118 -5.17 12.86 22.63
C ALA A 118 -4.41 11.53 22.79
N LYS A 119 -5.04 10.40 22.44
CA LYS A 119 -4.40 9.07 22.47
C LYS A 119 -3.29 8.92 21.44
N ARG A 120 -3.45 9.51 20.24
CA ARG A 120 -2.39 9.54 19.22
C ARG A 120 -1.19 10.35 19.69
N LYS A 121 -1.43 11.55 20.23
CA LYS A 121 -0.38 12.41 20.76
C LYS A 121 0.36 11.76 21.92
N ALA A 122 -0.36 11.12 22.84
CA ALA A 122 0.25 10.37 23.95
C ALA A 122 1.14 9.22 23.46
N ARG A 123 0.70 8.43 22.47
CA ARG A 123 1.55 7.40 21.85
C ARG A 123 2.76 8.01 21.14
N GLU A 124 2.59 9.13 20.46
CA GLU A 124 3.69 9.79 19.76
C GLU A 124 4.75 10.32 20.72
N ASP A 125 4.34 10.90 21.84
CA ASP A 125 5.24 11.36 22.90
C ASP A 125 5.93 10.18 23.60
N GLU A 126 5.24 9.06 23.80
CA GLU A 126 5.82 7.80 24.31
C GLU A 126 6.89 7.25 23.37
N ILE A 127 6.59 7.18 22.06
CA ILE A 127 7.53 6.74 21.03
C ILE A 127 8.72 7.69 20.92
N ARG A 128 8.49 9.00 21.02
CA ARG A 128 9.55 10.02 20.99
C ARG A 128 10.45 9.90 22.21
N ASN A 129 9.89 9.73 23.40
CA ASN A 129 10.65 9.58 24.65
C ASN A 129 11.47 8.29 24.66
N ALA A 130 10.89 7.17 24.19
CA ALA A 130 11.60 5.90 24.02
C ALA A 130 12.76 6.02 23.02
N LYS A 131 12.59 6.80 21.95
CA LYS A 131 13.66 7.06 20.96
C LYS A 131 14.78 7.93 21.51
N LEU A 132 14.47 8.94 22.34
CA LEU A 132 15.49 9.79 22.99
C LEU A 132 16.30 9.01 24.03
N ALA A 133 15.66 8.11 24.79
CA ALA A 133 16.34 7.25 25.76
C ALA A 133 17.24 6.18 25.12
N ALA A 134 17.06 5.89 23.83
CA ALA A 134 17.82 4.89 23.10
C ALA A 134 18.91 5.48 22.18
N MET A 135 19.23 6.77 22.28
CA MET A 135 20.41 7.36 21.61
C MET A 135 21.67 7.00 22.41
N PRO A 136 22.61 6.18 21.89
CA PRO A 136 23.88 5.95 22.55
C PRO A 136 24.73 7.22 22.47
N GLU A 137 25.29 7.65 23.60
CA GLU A 137 26.33 8.66 23.62
C GLU A 137 27.55 8.15 22.84
N THR A 138 27.80 8.76 21.68
CA THR A 138 29.11 8.71 21.04
C THR A 138 30.07 9.57 21.84
N ASP A 139 30.87 8.97 22.71
CA ASP A 139 32.19 9.52 23.01
C ASP A 139 33.16 8.46 23.55
N THR A 140 33.92 7.83 22.65
CA THR A 140 35.32 7.49 22.96
C THR A 140 36.12 7.40 21.65
N PRO A 141 37.17 8.22 21.44
CA PRO A 141 38.04 8.11 20.27
C PRO A 141 38.88 6.82 20.33
N PRO A 142 39.22 6.19 19.19
CA PRO A 142 40.07 5.00 19.22
C PRO A 142 41.51 5.42 19.51
N ALA A 143 41.95 5.25 20.76
CA ALA A 143 43.34 5.42 21.14
C ALA A 143 44.16 4.24 20.60
N VAL A 144 45.00 4.57 19.63
CA VAL A 144 46.00 3.73 18.97
C VAL A 144 47.12 3.38 19.96
N SER A 145 47.57 2.12 20.00
CA SER A 145 48.96 1.76 20.33
C SER A 145 49.34 0.38 19.73
N PRO A 146 50.31 0.33 18.80
CA PRO A 146 51.01 -0.89 18.32
C PRO A 146 52.25 -1.16 19.22
N PRO A 147 53.20 -2.15 19.00
CA PRO A 147 53.53 -2.87 17.77
C PRO A 147 54.02 -4.35 17.90
N SER A 148 54.49 -4.88 16.75
CA SER A 148 55.45 -6.01 16.52
C SER A 148 54.84 -7.41 16.35
N ALA A 149 55.05 -8.15 15.25
CA ALA A 149 55.91 -7.98 14.08
C ALA A 149 55.36 -8.80 12.89
N THR A 150 55.42 -8.25 11.69
CA THR A 150 55.38 -8.98 10.40
C THR A 150 56.77 -9.57 10.10
N PRO A 151 56.90 -10.55 9.17
CA PRO A 151 57.13 -10.17 7.77
C PRO A 151 56.39 -11.11 6.76
N VAL A 152 55.63 -10.53 5.83
CA VAL A 152 55.89 -10.39 4.37
C VAL A 152 55.82 -11.69 3.54
N ASP A 153 54.94 -11.71 2.53
CA ASP A 153 55.31 -11.69 1.10
C ASP A 153 53.99 -11.67 0.26
N SER A 154 53.65 -10.57 -0.42
CA SER A 154 53.74 -10.37 -1.90
C SER A 154 52.78 -11.29 -2.69
N ALA A 155 51.90 -10.86 -3.59
CA ALA A 155 51.82 -9.71 -4.49
C ALA A 155 50.32 -9.48 -4.85
N GLU A 156 49.78 -8.25 -5.02
CA GLU A 156 49.90 -7.39 -6.23
C GLU A 156 49.37 -8.13 -7.49
N ILE A 157 48.48 -7.63 -8.37
CA ILE A 157 48.03 -6.31 -8.84
C ILE A 157 46.64 -6.57 -9.51
N ALA A 158 45.56 -5.86 -9.18
CA ALA A 158 45.04 -4.63 -9.82
C ALA A 158 44.73 -4.70 -11.33
N ASP A 159 43.67 -3.97 -11.68
CA ASP A 159 43.23 -3.36 -12.95
C ASP A 159 41.79 -3.79 -13.33
N ASP A 160 40.89 -2.94 -13.80
CA ASP A 160 40.79 -1.50 -13.94
C ASP A 160 39.34 -1.24 -14.37
N ALA A 161 38.87 -0.03 -14.10
CA ALA A 161 37.58 0.47 -14.52
C ALA A 161 37.51 0.67 -16.05
N ALA A 162 36.28 0.71 -16.59
CA ALA A 162 35.79 1.74 -17.52
C ALA A 162 34.91 1.22 -18.68
N ALA A 163 33.68 1.74 -18.69
CA ALA A 163 32.86 2.21 -19.82
C ALA A 163 32.47 1.28 -21.00
N PRO A 164 31.17 1.29 -21.42
CA PRO A 164 30.74 0.77 -22.72
C PRO A 164 30.53 1.90 -23.75
N ARG A 165 31.24 1.84 -24.89
CA ARG A 165 30.91 2.44 -26.21
C ARG A 165 31.56 1.51 -27.25
N THR A 166 30.95 1.04 -28.34
CA THR A 166 30.21 1.66 -29.45
C THR A 166 29.41 0.57 -30.21
N GLY A 167 28.23 0.83 -30.78
CA GLY A 167 28.00 0.97 -32.26
C GLY A 167 28.26 -0.34 -33.04
N THR A 168 27.32 -0.99 -33.74
CA THR A 168 26.69 -0.71 -35.06
C THR A 168 25.87 -2.00 -35.35
N ASP A 169 24.67 -2.04 -35.95
CA ASP A 169 24.43 -1.90 -37.39
C ASP A 169 22.94 -2.02 -37.70
N GLN A 170 22.45 -1.19 -38.63
CA GLN A 170 21.12 -1.24 -39.22
C GLN A 170 21.18 -2.05 -40.52
N ALA A 171 20.20 -2.93 -40.75
CA ALA A 171 19.65 -3.26 -42.07
C ALA A 171 18.28 -3.92 -41.92
#